data_AF-A0A818PAT0-F1
#
_entry.id   AF-A0A818PAT0-F1
#
_cell.length_a   1.000
_cell.length_b   1.000
_cell.length_c   1.000
_cell.angle_alpha   90.00
_cell.angle_beta   90.00
_cell.angle_gamma   90.00
#
_symmetry.space_group_name_H-M   'P 1'
#
loop_
_entity.id
_entity.type
_entity.pdbx_description
1 polymer ?
#
loop_
_entity_poly.entity_id
_entity_poly.type
_entity_poly.pdbx_seq_one_letter_code
_entity_poly.pdbx_strand_id
1 'polypeptide(L)'
;MSPIHIIISGASSVGKSTLVDECLRKFRQDKRLKTIQFKHIQEVARTVLNRLKITGKHLQDYIRQNNIEKFSNVQEKIIQEQIVSFDKEKDNNYLSDRSGFDALAYIHHYFENEQKANSIFSK
;
A
#
# COMPACT_ATOMS: atom_id res chain seq x y z
N MET A 1 18.66 -10.73 15.87
CA MET A 1 18.06 -9.38 15.82
C MET A 1 16.66 -9.50 15.27
N SER A 2 15.72 -8.68 15.75
CA SER A 2 14.41 -8.56 15.12
C SER A 2 14.57 -7.97 13.70
N PRO A 3 13.76 -8.40 12.73
CA PRO A 3 13.66 -7.75 11.43
C PRO A 3 13.32 -6.26 11.54
N ILE A 4 13.85 -5.46 10.62
CA ILE A 4 13.60 -4.03 10.45
C ILE A 4 12.60 -3.86 9.30
N HIS A 5 11.42 -3.35 9.64
CA HIS A 5 10.35 -3.09 8.68
C HIS A 5 10.21 -1.58 8.48
N ILE A 6 10.50 -1.10 7.26
CA ILE A 6 10.38 0.31 6.90
C ILE A 6 9.20 0.45 5.93
N ILE A 7 8.28 1.36 6.23
CA ILE A 7 7.09 1.57 5.42
C ILE A 7 6.98 3.05 5.06
N ILE A 8 6.87 3.33 3.77
CA ILE A 8 6.74 4.70 3.25
C ILE A 8 5.31 4.90 2.77
N SER A 9 4.54 5.73 3.49
CA SER A 9 3.12 6.02 3.17
C SER A 9 2.93 7.47 2.74
N GLY A 10 1.86 7.76 2.01
CA GLY A 10 1.54 9.12 1.57
C GLY A 10 0.72 9.17 0.29
N ALA A 11 0.26 10.36 -0.08
CA ALA A 11 -0.61 10.58 -1.24
C ALA A 11 -0.04 10.03 -2.56
N SER A 12 -0.89 9.77 -3.53
CA SER A 12 -0.47 9.30 -4.86
C SER A 12 0.40 10.34 -5.57
N SER A 13 1.38 9.86 -6.35
CA SER A 13 2.27 10.67 -7.19
C SER A 13 3.18 11.70 -6.48
N VAL A 14 3.50 11.49 -5.19
CA VAL A 14 4.43 12.35 -4.43
C VAL A 14 5.89 11.87 -4.40
N GLY A 15 6.27 10.95 -5.29
CA GLY A 15 7.66 10.43 -5.38
C GLY A 15 8.01 9.29 -4.41
N LYS A 16 7.03 8.64 -3.77
CA LYS A 16 7.27 7.52 -2.83
C LYS A 16 8.04 6.36 -3.45
N SER A 17 7.61 5.87 -4.61
CA SER A 17 8.30 4.77 -5.30
C SER A 17 9.76 5.15 -5.61
N THR A 18 9.99 6.39 -6.04
CA THR A 18 11.35 6.91 -6.27
C THR A 18 12.19 6.93 -4.99
N LEU A 19 11.61 7.38 -3.87
CA LEU A 19 12.30 7.37 -2.57
C LEU A 19 12.62 5.95 -2.11
N VAL A 20 11.67 5.03 -2.24
CA VAL A 20 11.83 3.60 -1.93
C VAL A 20 12.99 3.00 -2.72
N ASP A 21 13.00 3.21 -4.04
CA ASP A 21 14.04 2.68 -4.93
C ASP A 21 15.41 3.28 -4.61
N GLU A 22 15.49 4.59 -4.34
CA GLU A 22 16.73 5.26 -3.95
C GLU A 22 17.24 4.79 -2.57
N CYS A 23 16.35 4.58 -1.59
CA CYS A 23 16.72 4.00 -0.31
C CYS A 23 17.32 2.60 -0.49
N LEU A 24 16.64 1.71 -1.21
CA LEU A 24 17.12 0.36 -1.49
C LEU A 24 18.47 0.37 -2.21
N ARG A 25 18.63 1.27 -3.19
CA ARG A 25 19.90 1.46 -3.91
C ARG A 25 21.01 1.90 -2.97
N LYS A 26 20.76 2.88 -2.09
CA LYS A 26 21.73 3.37 -1.10
C LYS A 26 22.08 2.30 -0.07
N PHE A 27 21.11 1.53 0.43
CA PHE A 27 21.36 0.46 1.40
C PHE A 27 22.28 -0.62 0.83
N ARG A 28 22.16 -0.94 -0.48
CA ARG A 28 23.05 -1.90 -1.15
C ARG A 28 24.47 -1.37 -1.36
N GLN A 29 24.66 -0.05 -1.38
CA GLN A 29 25.95 0.61 -1.61
C GLN A 29 26.68 0.96 -0.31
N ASP A 30 25.96 1.20 0.79
CA ASP A 30 26.54 1.54 2.08
C ASP A 30 27.23 0.33 2.74
N LYS A 31 28.48 0.51 3.17
CA LYS A 31 29.31 -0.58 3.73
C LYS A 31 28.72 -1.22 4.99
N ARG A 32 27.95 -0.47 5.79
CA ARG A 32 27.33 -0.94 7.03
C ARG A 32 25.96 -1.57 6.76
N LEU A 33 25.19 -1.00 5.84
CA LEU A 33 23.81 -1.43 5.58
C LEU A 33 23.70 -2.59 4.57
N LYS A 34 24.72 -2.79 3.72
CA LYS A 34 24.70 -3.83 2.69
C LYS A 34 24.53 -5.24 3.26
N THR A 35 25.02 -5.51 4.47
CA THR A 35 24.90 -6.81 5.15
C THR A 35 23.51 -7.06 5.71
N ILE A 36 22.69 -6.03 5.91
CA ILE A 36 21.34 -6.13 6.50
C ILE A 36 20.32 -6.64 5.47
N GLN A 37 20.54 -6.40 4.17
CA GLN A 37 19.69 -6.81 3.04
C GLN A 37 18.19 -6.52 3.20
N PHE A 38 17.68 -5.52 2.48
CA PHE A 38 16.25 -5.19 2.47
C PHE A 38 15.53 -5.77 1.25
N LYS A 39 14.39 -6.44 1.50
CA LYS A 39 13.40 -6.81 0.49
C LYS A 39 12.59 -5.59 0.08
N HIS A 40 12.07 -5.60 -1.14
CA HIS A 40 11.18 -4.56 -1.65
C HIS A 40 9.76 -5.12 -1.71
N ILE A 41 8.84 -4.52 -0.95
CA ILE A 41 7.40 -4.72 -1.15
C ILE A 41 6.90 -3.58 -2.03
N GLN A 42 6.56 -3.89 -3.28
CA GLN A 42 6.06 -2.91 -4.25
C GLN A 42 4.63 -2.46 -3.94
N GLU A 43 4.20 -1.36 -4.54
CA GLU A 43 2.84 -0.83 -4.45
C GLU A 43 1.80 -1.88 -4.92
N VAL A 44 1.18 -2.58 -3.95
CA VAL A 44 0.24 -3.69 -4.21
C VAL A 44 -1.02 -3.24 -4.96
N ALA A 45 -1.38 -1.96 -4.85
CA ALA A 45 -2.55 -1.40 -5.51
C ALA A 45 -2.51 -1.61 -7.03
N ARG A 46 -1.33 -1.49 -7.67
CA ARG A 46 -1.19 -1.73 -9.12
C ARG A 46 -1.55 -3.16 -9.48
N THR A 47 -1.06 -4.11 -8.69
CA THR A 47 -1.30 -5.53 -8.89
C THR A 47 -2.78 -5.87 -8.71
N VAL A 48 -3.42 -5.35 -7.66
CA VAL A 48 -4.84 -5.57 -7.39
C VAL A 48 -5.72 -4.97 -8.50
N LEU A 49 -5.46 -3.74 -8.91
CA LEU A 49 -6.21 -3.09 -10.00
C LEU A 49 -6.12 -3.87 -11.32
N ASN A 50 -4.93 -4.35 -11.67
CA ASN A 50 -4.73 -5.18 -12.85
C ASN A 50 -5.52 -6.50 -12.77
N ARG A 51 -5.49 -7.20 -11.63
CA ARG A 51 -6.27 -8.45 -11.43
C ARG A 51 -7.77 -8.21 -11.55
N LEU A 52 -8.26 -7.08 -11.04
CA LEU A 52 -9.67 -6.71 -11.11
C LEU A 52 -10.09 -6.14 -12.47
N LYS A 53 -9.15 -5.92 -13.40
CA LYS A 53 -9.36 -5.21 -14.67
C LYS A 53 -9.97 -3.81 -14.46
N ILE A 54 -9.54 -3.13 -13.39
CA ILE A 54 -9.96 -1.79 -13.00
C ILE A 54 -8.81 -0.81 -13.29
N THR A 55 -9.16 0.40 -13.69
CA THR A 55 -8.20 1.49 -13.92
C THR A 55 -8.46 2.64 -12.94
N GLY A 56 -7.53 3.60 -12.85
CA GLY A 56 -7.74 4.81 -12.04
C GLY A 56 -9.00 5.59 -12.44
N LYS A 57 -9.41 5.55 -13.71
CA LYS A 57 -10.66 6.17 -14.19
C LYS A 57 -11.89 5.55 -13.53
N HIS A 58 -11.94 4.23 -13.39
CA HIS A 58 -13.05 3.54 -12.73
C HIS A 58 -13.19 3.96 -11.26
N LEU A 59 -12.06 4.11 -10.55
CA LEU A 59 -12.08 4.60 -9.16
C LEU A 59 -12.62 6.04 -9.07
N GLN A 60 -12.21 6.91 -9.99
CA GLN A 60 -12.72 8.27 -10.10
C GLN A 60 -14.22 8.30 -10.41
N ASP A 61 -14.68 7.40 -11.28
CA ASP A 61 -16.10 7.28 -11.61
C ASP A 61 -16.91 6.81 -10.41
N TYR A 62 -16.40 5.88 -9.59
CA TYR A 62 -17.06 5.48 -8.34
C TYR A 62 -17.18 6.63 -7.36
N ILE A 63 -16.14 7.45 -7.20
CA ILE A 63 -16.17 8.65 -6.36
C ILE A 63 -17.24 9.63 -6.87
N ARG A 64 -17.24 9.94 -8.17
CA ARG A 64 -18.22 10.87 -8.78
C ARG A 64 -19.66 10.40 -8.67
N GLN A 65 -19.88 9.09 -8.73
CA GLN A 65 -21.20 8.48 -8.60
C GLN A 65 -21.62 8.25 -7.15
N ASN A 66 -20.80 8.67 -6.18
CA ASN A 66 -20.97 8.38 -4.76
C ASN A 66 -21.13 6.86 -4.48
N ASN A 67 -20.48 6.00 -5.27
CA ASN A 67 -20.56 4.54 -5.16
C ASN A 67 -19.53 4.02 -4.15
N ILE A 68 -19.80 4.28 -2.87
CA ILE A 68 -18.90 3.92 -1.77
C ILE A 68 -18.63 2.42 -1.70
N GLU A 69 -19.62 1.57 -2.03
CA GLU A 69 -19.49 0.13 -1.91
C GLU A 69 -18.45 -0.41 -2.90
N LYS A 70 -18.57 -0.07 -4.19
CA LYS A 70 -17.59 -0.50 -5.20
C LYS A 70 -16.21 0.06 -4.90
N PHE A 71 -16.12 1.31 -4.47
CA PHE A 71 -14.83 1.91 -4.09
C PHE A 71 -14.20 1.19 -2.90
N SER A 72 -14.95 1.01 -1.81
CA SER A 72 -14.46 0.37 -0.58
C SER A 72 -14.06 -1.08 -0.81
N ASN A 73 -14.80 -1.82 -1.66
CA ASN A 73 -14.45 -3.20 -2.01
C ASN A 73 -13.10 -3.30 -2.73
N VAL A 74 -12.72 -2.30 -3.53
CA VAL A 74 -11.38 -2.25 -4.13
C VAL A 74 -10.33 -1.94 -3.06
N GLN A 75 -10.58 -0.98 -2.18
CA GLN A 75 -9.66 -0.63 -1.09
C GLN A 75 -9.45 -1.81 -0.12
N GLU A 76 -10.51 -2.56 0.23
CA GLU A 76 -10.43 -3.77 1.06
C GLU A 76 -9.50 -4.81 0.43
N LYS A 77 -9.61 -5.06 -0.88
CA LYS A 77 -8.72 -5.98 -1.60
C LYS A 77 -7.26 -5.50 -1.62
N ILE A 78 -7.04 -4.19 -1.71
CA ILE A 78 -5.70 -3.60 -1.62
C ILE A 78 -5.11 -3.85 -0.23
N ILE A 79 -5.89 -3.64 0.83
CA ILE A 79 -5.48 -3.89 2.21
C ILE A 79 -5.15 -5.37 2.43
N GLN A 80 -6.02 -6.28 1.97
CA GLN A 80 -5.79 -7.72 2.07
C GLN A 80 -4.51 -8.15 1.36
N GLU A 81 -4.25 -7.67 0.15
CA GLU A 81 -3.02 -7.98 -0.59
C GLU A 81 -1.76 -7.40 0.10
N GLN A 82 -1.89 -6.24 0.72
CA GLN A 82 -0.79 -5.65 1.49
C GLN A 82 -0.46 -6.49 2.73
N ILE A 83 -1.48 -6.97 3.44
CA ILE A 83 -1.30 -7.87 4.61
C ILE A 83 -0.59 -9.15 4.17
N VAL A 84 -1.04 -9.79 3.07
CA VAL A 84 -0.39 -10.99 2.51
C VAL A 84 1.08 -10.71 2.16
N SER A 85 1.37 -9.53 1.61
CA SER A 85 2.74 -9.13 1.28
C SER A 85 3.61 -8.93 2.52
N PHE A 86 3.05 -8.38 3.60
CA PHE A 86 3.74 -8.29 4.89
C PHE A 86 3.98 -9.66 5.53
N ASP A 87 2.97 -10.53 5.54
CA ASP A 87 3.11 -11.88 6.11
C ASP A 87 4.16 -12.71 5.38
N LYS A 88 4.26 -12.56 4.06
CA LYS A 88 5.28 -13.22 3.24
C LYS A 88 6.71 -12.80 3.59
N GLU A 89 6.91 -11.55 4.00
CA GLU A 89 8.23 -10.97 4.27
C GLU A 89 8.47 -10.68 5.76
N LYS A 90 7.60 -11.16 6.65
CA LYS A 90 7.60 -10.84 8.10
C LYS A 90 8.89 -11.17 8.85
N ASP A 91 9.66 -12.13 8.32
CA ASP A 91 10.91 -12.60 8.91
C ASP A 91 12.14 -11.95 8.25
N ASN A 92 11.93 -11.05 7.27
CA ASN A 92 12.96 -10.36 6.51
C ASN A 92 12.97 -8.85 6.82
N ASN A 93 14.13 -8.21 6.70
CA ASN A 93 14.14 -6.74 6.61
C ASN A 93 13.48 -6.32 5.30
N TYR A 94 12.53 -5.39 5.34
CA TYR A 94 11.86 -4.92 4.12
C TYR A 94 11.64 -3.41 4.11
N LEU A 95 11.55 -2.88 2.90
CA LEU A 95 11.09 -1.53 2.63
C LEU A 95 9.86 -1.62 1.72
N SER A 96 8.74 -1.07 2.22
CA SER A 96 7.42 -1.16 1.57
C SER A 96 7.00 0.19 0.99
N ASP A 97 6.64 0.20 -0.29
CA ASP A 97 5.92 1.31 -0.93
C ASP A 97 4.43 1.19 -0.60
N ARG A 98 4.02 1.90 0.46
CA ARG A 98 2.71 1.91 1.14
C ARG A 98 2.54 0.88 2.25
N SER A 99 1.60 1.21 3.13
CA SER A 99 1.23 0.43 4.32
C SER A 99 -0.12 -0.28 4.19
N GLY A 100 -0.94 0.09 3.19
CA GLY A 100 -2.36 -0.26 3.15
C GLY A 100 -3.24 0.71 3.96
N PHE A 101 -2.66 1.48 4.89
CA PHE A 101 -3.36 2.58 5.56
C PHE A 101 -3.83 3.64 4.57
N ASP A 102 -3.07 3.85 3.49
CA ASP A 102 -3.44 4.77 2.42
C ASP A 102 -4.83 4.45 1.84
N ALA A 103 -5.18 3.16 1.72
CA ALA A 103 -6.46 2.70 1.19
C ALA A 103 -7.63 3.04 2.13
N LEU A 104 -7.43 2.93 3.45
CA LEU A 104 -8.40 3.36 4.45
C LEU A 104 -8.60 4.88 4.42
N ALA A 105 -7.49 5.62 4.37
CA ALA A 105 -7.50 7.07 4.32
C ALA A 105 -8.29 7.57 3.10
N TYR A 106 -8.20 6.89 1.95
CA TYR A 106 -8.98 7.24 0.76
C TYR A 106 -10.49 7.02 0.92
N ILE A 107 -10.94 5.98 1.63
CA ILE A 107 -12.38 5.79 1.89
C ILE A 107 -12.91 6.97 2.69
N HIS A 108 -12.22 7.31 3.78
CA HIS A 108 -12.61 8.43 4.62
C HIS A 108 -12.56 9.75 3.85
N HIS A 109 -11.49 10.00 3.10
CA HIS A 109 -11.29 11.26 2.37
C HIS A 109 -12.33 11.52 1.28
N TYR A 110 -12.74 10.50 0.51
CA TYR A 110 -13.64 10.70 -0.63
C TYR A 110 -15.12 10.60 -0.30
N PHE A 111 -15.48 9.96 0.82
CA PHE A 111 -16.88 9.69 1.17
C PHE A 111 -17.28 10.17 2.57
N GLU A 112 -16.35 10.76 3.34
CA GLU A 112 -16.57 11.20 4.72
C GLU A 112 -17.17 10.10 5.61
N ASN A 113 -16.83 8.85 5.35
CA ASN A 113 -17.50 7.69 5.92
C ASN A 113 -16.55 6.86 6.81
N GLU A 114 -16.34 7.35 8.01
CA GLU A 114 -15.52 6.71 9.04
C GLU A 114 -16.06 5.32 9.43
N GLN A 115 -17.39 5.17 9.53
CA GLN A 115 -18.03 3.89 9.84
C GLN A 115 -17.66 2.82 8.81
N LYS A 116 -17.68 3.15 7.52
CA LYS A 116 -17.33 2.22 6.45
C LYS A 116 -15.83 1.87 6.49
N ALA A 117 -14.97 2.85 6.73
CA ALA A 117 -13.53 2.60 6.90
C ALA A 117 -13.26 1.63 8.06
N ASN A 118 -13.94 1.80 9.19
CA ASN A 118 -13.82 0.93 10.37
C ASN A 118 -14.38 -0.48 10.11
N SER A 119 -15.46 -0.60 9.32
CA SER A 119 -16.09 -1.89 9.01
C SER A 119 -15.21 -2.88 8.26
N ILE A 120 -14.13 -2.42 7.62
CA ILE A 120 -13.19 -3.28 6.89
C ILE A 120 -12.51 -4.30 7.80
N PHE A 121 -12.35 -3.98 9.08
CA PHE A 121 -11.69 -4.85 10.05
C PHE A 121 -12.66 -5.70 10.88
N SER A 122 -13.97 -5.57 10.67
CA SER A 122 -15.01 -6.17 11.52
C SER A 122 -15.50 -7.55 11.07
N LYS A 123 -14.71 -8.28 10.27
CA LYS A 123 -15.07 -9.63 9.78
C LYS A 123 -14.33 -10.72 10.54
#